data_AF-A0A921GEW7-F1
#
_entry.id   AF-A0A921GEW7-F1
#
_cell.length_a   1.000
_cell.length_b   1.000
_cell.length_c   1.000
_cell.angle_alpha   90.00
_cell.angle_beta   90.00
_cell.angle_gamma   90.00
#
_symmetry.space_group_name_H-M   'P 1'
#
loop_
_entity.id
_entity.type
_entity.pdbx_description
1 polymer ?
#
loop_
_entity_poly.entity_id
_entity_poly.type
_entity_poly.pdbx_seq_one_letter_code
_entity_poly.pdbx_strand_id
1 'polypeptide(L)'
;MSRKVDERIGAELARAEAEGSCLVPATRADRAALMRRVRRRRTADEDRIISPAPGIYARWAHWRSLKPPQRALGIIRGLAALYPDWVFCGPSAALVRGISVSWASLRRTHVVCGPRDGKRLAARIVRHQIDPGDVEVVSGVRVTSLARTAFDCMRDASFPDALAVADSVLRLSGMSRGALRRLLRRSFSGHRGIARTLATCDWADPRAENGGESVARAIMIERGVALPAIQVRLADPLEEDGWFRIDFTWLGEDGRPVAGELDGLAKYVDPAFMGGLDLMAVISGERRREARITAYDMRVARFSLGEVENEASFWRWVRLYGIPFGPPPERRHGVPVRALAGGWSPSCGAGEMSLGGWRLEYQVVAA
;
A
#
# COMPACT_ATOMS: atom_id res chain seq x y z
N MET A 1 -15.91 -20.55 36.12
CA MET A 1 -15.71 -19.09 35.92
C MET A 1 -17.10 -18.48 36.00
N SER A 2 -17.28 -17.32 36.64
CA SER A 2 -18.61 -16.72 36.74
C SER A 2 -19.05 -16.23 35.35
N ARG A 3 -20.31 -16.49 34.96
CA ARG A 3 -20.93 -16.02 33.72
C ARG A 3 -20.69 -14.52 33.46
N LYS A 4 -20.67 -13.71 34.52
CA LYS A 4 -20.35 -12.27 34.47
C LYS A 4 -18.95 -11.96 33.93
N VAL A 5 -17.95 -12.81 34.21
CA VAL A 5 -16.58 -12.64 33.71
C VAL A 5 -16.52 -12.97 32.21
N ASP A 6 -17.26 -13.98 31.77
CA ASP A 6 -17.32 -14.36 30.36
C ASP A 6 -18.02 -13.28 29.53
N GLU A 7 -19.13 -12.73 30.00
CA GLU A 7 -19.85 -11.59 29.39
C GLU A 7 -18.96 -10.34 29.29
N ARG A 8 -18.26 -9.99 30.38
CA ARG A 8 -17.32 -8.84 30.39
C ARG A 8 -16.20 -8.99 29.36
N ILE A 9 -15.50 -10.13 29.37
CA ILE A 9 -14.41 -10.37 28.41
C ILE A 9 -14.93 -10.39 26.97
N GLY A 10 -16.15 -10.91 26.75
CA GLY A 10 -16.80 -10.87 25.44
C GLY A 10 -17.03 -9.43 24.94
N ALA A 11 -17.55 -8.55 25.81
CA ALA A 11 -17.75 -7.14 25.49
C ALA A 11 -16.42 -6.41 25.21
N GLU A 12 -15.38 -6.68 26.00
CA GLU A 12 -14.05 -6.11 25.78
C GLU A 12 -13.43 -6.55 24.44
N LEU A 13 -13.59 -7.82 24.07
CA LEU A 13 -13.14 -8.33 22.76
C LEU A 13 -13.92 -7.66 21.63
N ALA A 14 -15.24 -7.56 21.72
CA ALA A 14 -16.07 -6.91 20.71
C ALA A 14 -15.68 -5.44 20.51
N ARG A 15 -15.40 -4.72 21.60
CA ARG A 15 -14.92 -3.35 21.54
C ARG A 15 -13.56 -3.25 20.84
N ALA A 16 -12.60 -4.09 21.21
CA ALA A 16 -11.28 -4.09 20.59
C ALA A 16 -11.37 -4.36 19.07
N GLU A 17 -12.23 -5.28 18.66
CA GLU A 17 -12.47 -5.60 17.25
C GLU A 17 -13.09 -4.43 16.48
N ALA A 18 -14.07 -3.73 17.05
CA ALA A 18 -14.66 -2.53 16.47
C ALA A 18 -13.63 -1.40 16.30
N GLU A 19 -12.68 -1.29 17.23
CA GLU A 19 -11.56 -0.34 17.18
C GLU A 19 -10.40 -0.83 16.28
N GLY A 20 -10.51 -2.00 15.67
CA GLY A 20 -9.46 -2.63 14.86
C GLY A 20 -8.17 -2.87 15.65
N SER A 21 -8.29 -3.21 16.92
CA SER A 21 -7.21 -3.43 17.89
C SER A 21 -7.25 -4.85 18.46
N CYS A 22 -6.11 -5.34 18.98
CA CYS A 22 -6.11 -6.49 19.86
C CYS A 22 -6.44 -6.06 21.30
N LEU A 23 -7.20 -6.88 22.03
CA LEU A 23 -7.58 -6.61 23.41
C LEU A 23 -6.37 -6.60 24.33
N VAL A 24 -6.20 -5.50 25.07
CA VAL A 24 -5.38 -5.42 26.30
C VAL A 24 -6.31 -5.55 27.51
N PRO A 25 -6.22 -6.64 28.30
CA PRO A 25 -7.10 -6.82 29.45
C PRO A 25 -6.82 -5.79 30.55
N ALA A 26 -7.87 -5.17 31.08
CA ALA A 26 -7.76 -4.12 32.09
C ALA A 26 -7.25 -4.65 33.45
N THR A 27 -7.52 -5.92 33.77
CA THR A 27 -7.16 -6.50 35.08
C THR A 27 -6.26 -7.73 34.96
N ARG A 28 -5.49 -7.99 36.02
CA ARG A 28 -4.68 -9.22 36.15
C ARG A 28 -5.56 -10.49 36.11
N ALA A 29 -6.79 -10.41 36.63
CA ALA A 29 -7.73 -11.52 36.62
C ALA A 29 -8.21 -11.85 35.20
N ASP A 30 -8.57 -10.84 34.41
CA ASP A 30 -8.99 -11.01 33.01
C ASP A 30 -7.84 -11.52 32.15
N ARG A 31 -6.63 -11.00 32.36
CA ARG A 31 -5.41 -11.51 31.72
C ARG A 31 -5.19 -12.99 32.01
N ALA A 32 -5.31 -13.42 33.27
CA ALA A 32 -5.17 -14.82 33.65
C ALA A 32 -6.29 -15.70 33.04
N ALA A 33 -7.53 -15.19 32.97
CA ALA A 33 -8.64 -15.87 32.31
C ALA A 33 -8.37 -16.08 30.81
N LEU A 34 -7.97 -15.04 30.09
CA LEU A 34 -7.61 -15.10 28.67
C LEU A 34 -6.42 -16.02 28.41
N MET A 35 -5.36 -15.97 29.23
CA MET A 35 -4.22 -16.90 29.11
C MET A 35 -4.66 -18.36 29.24
N ARG A 36 -5.58 -18.68 30.16
CA ARG A 36 -6.13 -20.04 30.29
C ARG A 36 -6.90 -20.45 29.04
N ARG A 37 -7.67 -19.54 28.43
CA ARG A 37 -8.41 -19.82 27.17
C ARG A 37 -7.47 -20.07 26.00
N VAL A 38 -6.40 -19.27 25.85
CA VAL A 38 -5.38 -19.47 24.81
C VAL A 38 -4.72 -20.87 24.90
N ARG A 39 -4.52 -21.40 26.11
CA ARG A 39 -3.95 -22.74 26.31
C ARG A 39 -4.92 -23.88 25.98
N ARG A 40 -6.23 -23.64 26.02
CA ARG A 40 -7.28 -24.63 25.72
C ARG A 40 -7.54 -24.69 24.21
N ARG A 41 -6.71 -25.42 23.47
CA ARG A 41 -6.85 -25.61 22.00
C ARG A 41 -8.14 -26.33 21.55
N ARG A 42 -8.98 -26.82 22.46
CA ARG A 42 -10.18 -27.66 22.19
C ARG A 42 -11.51 -26.88 22.12
N THR A 43 -11.50 -25.54 22.11
CA THR A 43 -12.74 -24.76 21.90
C THR A 43 -13.19 -24.88 20.45
N ALA A 44 -14.51 -24.81 20.20
CA ALA A 44 -15.04 -24.66 18.85
C ALA A 44 -14.33 -23.47 18.15
N ASP A 45 -14.10 -23.58 16.85
CA ASP A 45 -13.19 -22.68 16.13
C ASP A 45 -13.64 -21.20 16.20
N GLU A 46 -14.93 -20.95 16.46
CA GLU A 46 -15.52 -19.60 16.57
C GLU A 46 -15.18 -18.87 17.88
N ASP A 47 -15.14 -19.57 19.02
CA ASP A 47 -14.87 -19.00 20.35
C ASP A 47 -13.39 -19.09 20.78
N ARG A 48 -12.55 -19.64 19.90
CA ARG A 48 -11.13 -19.81 20.17
C ARG A 48 -10.46 -18.44 20.36
N ILE A 49 -9.76 -18.27 21.47
CA ILE A 49 -8.95 -17.08 21.75
C ILE A 49 -7.49 -17.35 21.40
N ILE A 50 -6.85 -16.38 20.76
CA ILE A 50 -5.41 -16.38 20.47
C ILE A 50 -4.71 -15.19 21.15
N SER A 51 -3.38 -15.24 21.22
CA SER A 51 -2.54 -14.13 21.66
C SER A 51 -1.54 -13.80 20.54
N PRO A 52 -1.82 -12.80 19.68
CA PRO A 52 -0.93 -12.44 18.57
C PRO A 52 0.47 -11.96 19.01
N ALA A 53 0.55 -11.32 20.18
CA ALA A 53 1.77 -10.97 20.89
C ALA A 53 1.54 -11.03 22.41
N PRO A 54 2.60 -11.11 23.25
CA PRO A 54 2.44 -11.21 24.69
C PRO A 54 1.60 -10.07 25.27
N GLY A 55 0.57 -10.42 26.03
CA GLY A 55 -0.28 -9.44 26.73
C GLY A 55 -1.46 -8.91 25.93
N ILE A 56 -1.56 -9.25 24.63
CA ILE A 56 -2.70 -8.89 23.78
C ILE A 56 -3.43 -10.14 23.27
N TYR A 57 -4.74 -10.01 23.03
CA TYR A 57 -5.63 -11.14 22.71
C TYR A 57 -6.62 -10.80 21.60
N ALA A 58 -7.07 -11.81 20.87
CA ALA A 58 -8.10 -11.68 19.83
C ALA A 58 -8.93 -12.96 19.71
N ARG A 59 -10.18 -12.84 19.22
CA ARG A 59 -10.97 -14.00 18.77
C ARG A 59 -10.43 -14.53 17.45
N TRP A 60 -10.31 -15.84 17.32
CA TRP A 60 -9.77 -16.49 16.12
C TRP A 60 -10.66 -16.23 14.90
N ALA A 61 -11.98 -16.30 15.04
CA ALA A 61 -12.92 -16.07 13.95
C ALA A 61 -12.77 -14.68 13.31
N HIS A 62 -12.68 -13.63 14.13
CA HIS A 62 -12.40 -12.28 13.66
C HIS A 62 -10.98 -12.18 13.11
N TRP A 63 -9.99 -12.70 13.83
CA TRP A 63 -8.60 -12.63 13.39
C TRP A 63 -8.36 -13.28 12.02
N ARG A 64 -8.98 -14.42 11.73
CA ARG A 64 -8.83 -15.11 10.44
C ARG A 64 -9.50 -14.36 9.28
N SER A 65 -10.55 -13.57 9.53
CA SER A 65 -11.20 -12.77 8.48
C SER A 65 -10.40 -11.53 8.10
N LEU A 66 -9.55 -11.01 9.01
CA LEU A 66 -8.71 -9.85 8.74
C LEU A 66 -7.61 -10.14 7.70
N LYS A 67 -7.39 -9.18 6.79
CA LYS A 67 -6.24 -9.14 5.88
C LYS A 67 -4.93 -8.90 6.65
N PRO A 68 -3.76 -9.29 6.11
CA PRO A 68 -2.48 -9.13 6.81
C PRO A 68 -2.19 -7.70 7.35
N PRO A 69 -2.47 -6.61 6.62
CA PRO A 69 -2.28 -5.25 7.15
C PRO A 69 -3.21 -4.93 8.34
N GLN A 70 -4.46 -5.41 8.31
CA GLN A 70 -5.41 -5.20 9.41
C GLN A 70 -4.96 -5.93 10.69
N ARG A 71 -4.46 -7.17 10.54
CA ARG A 71 -3.85 -7.93 11.64
C ARG A 71 -2.64 -7.20 12.24
N ALA A 72 -1.75 -6.69 11.39
CA ALA A 72 -0.57 -5.95 11.82
C ALA A 72 -0.95 -4.65 12.56
N LEU A 73 -1.94 -3.92 12.05
CA LEU A 73 -2.43 -2.69 12.69
C LEU A 73 -3.08 -3.00 14.04
N GLY A 74 -3.85 -4.08 14.15
CA GLY A 74 -4.44 -4.51 15.43
C GLY A 74 -3.40 -4.89 16.48
N ILE A 75 -2.30 -5.54 16.07
CA ILE A 75 -1.14 -5.78 16.95
C ILE A 75 -0.51 -4.45 17.39
N ILE A 76 -0.27 -3.52 16.47
CA ILE A 76 0.34 -2.22 16.78
C ILE A 76 -0.52 -1.45 17.79
N ARG A 77 -1.82 -1.34 17.55
CA ARG A 77 -2.76 -0.65 18.46
C ARG A 77 -2.80 -1.31 19.85
N GLY A 78 -2.87 -2.64 19.91
CA GLY A 78 -2.83 -3.37 21.18
C GLY A 78 -1.50 -3.17 21.92
N LEU A 79 -0.37 -3.18 21.22
CA LEU A 79 0.94 -2.92 21.83
C LEU A 79 1.10 -1.46 22.26
N ALA A 80 0.57 -0.50 21.52
CA ALA A 80 0.58 0.92 21.89
C ALA A 80 -0.24 1.16 23.16
N ALA A 81 -1.39 0.49 23.30
CA ALA A 81 -2.19 0.55 24.52
C ALA A 81 -1.49 -0.12 25.72
N LEU A 82 -0.78 -1.23 25.48
CA LEU A 82 -0.03 -1.94 26.53
C LEU A 82 1.26 -1.20 26.94
N TYR A 83 1.88 -0.48 26.00
CA TYR A 83 3.13 0.25 26.19
C TYR A 83 3.01 1.68 25.63
N PRO A 84 2.37 2.61 26.38
CA PRO A 84 2.06 3.95 25.89
C PRO A 84 3.26 4.79 25.47
N ASP A 85 4.45 4.51 26.03
CA ASP A 85 5.69 5.25 25.72
C ASP A 85 6.42 4.74 24.48
N TRP A 86 6.03 3.58 23.95
CA TRP A 86 6.69 3.01 22.77
C TRP A 86 6.47 3.88 21.53
N VAL A 87 7.55 4.12 20.80
CA VAL A 87 7.51 4.80 19.50
C VAL A 87 7.65 3.74 18.41
N PHE A 88 6.63 3.59 17.58
CA PHE A 88 6.68 2.69 16.43
C PHE A 88 7.47 3.34 15.28
N CYS A 89 8.22 2.54 14.52
CA CYS A 89 9.10 3.05 13.46
C CYS A 89 9.03 2.19 12.19
N GLY A 90 9.68 2.65 11.13
CA GLY A 90 9.79 1.93 9.85
C GLY A 90 8.42 1.45 9.33
N PRO A 91 8.30 0.20 8.85
CA PRO A 91 7.04 -0.32 8.30
C PRO A 91 5.84 -0.28 9.25
N SER A 92 6.07 -0.34 10.57
CA SER A 92 4.96 -0.23 11.55
C SER A 92 4.45 1.20 11.67
N ALA A 93 5.34 2.19 11.70
CA ALA A 93 4.94 3.60 11.62
C ALA A 93 4.28 3.94 10.28
N ALA A 94 4.81 3.40 9.18
CA ALA A 94 4.25 3.57 7.85
C ALA A 94 2.80 3.07 7.78
N LEU A 95 2.54 1.86 8.29
CA LEU A 95 1.20 1.29 8.33
C LEU A 95 0.21 2.14 9.15
N VAL A 96 0.63 2.63 10.32
CA VAL A 96 -0.21 3.52 11.15
C VAL A 96 -0.57 4.82 10.42
N ARG A 97 0.37 5.35 9.62
CA ARG A 97 0.16 6.55 8.80
C ARG A 97 -0.65 6.30 7.53
N GLY A 98 -0.97 5.05 7.20
CA GLY A 98 -1.60 4.67 5.94
C GLY A 98 -0.65 4.66 4.73
N ILE A 99 0.67 4.72 4.95
CA ILE A 99 1.69 4.62 3.90
C ILE A 99 1.77 3.17 3.42
N SER A 100 1.72 2.97 2.11
CA SER A 100 1.83 1.63 1.52
C SER A 100 3.23 1.06 1.71
N VAL A 101 3.30 -0.14 2.27
CA VAL A 101 4.53 -0.94 2.42
C VAL A 101 4.23 -2.39 2.06
N SER A 102 5.26 -3.13 1.64
CA SER A 102 5.10 -4.54 1.29
C SER A 102 4.62 -5.37 2.48
N TRP A 103 3.77 -6.36 2.22
CA TRP A 103 3.23 -7.23 3.28
C TRP A 103 4.32 -8.00 4.03
N ALA A 104 5.43 -8.32 3.34
CA ALA A 104 6.60 -8.94 3.96
C ALA A 104 7.17 -8.08 5.10
N SER A 105 7.17 -6.75 4.93
CA SER A 105 7.64 -5.79 5.92
C SER A 105 6.73 -5.68 7.15
N LEU A 106 5.48 -6.15 7.06
CA LEU A 106 4.49 -6.13 8.14
C LEU A 106 4.48 -7.42 8.98
N ARG A 107 5.32 -8.41 8.66
CA ARG A 107 5.42 -9.67 9.42
C ARG A 107 5.90 -9.49 10.86
N ARG A 108 6.59 -8.38 11.13
CA ARG A 108 7.13 -8.01 12.43
C ARG A 108 6.70 -6.58 12.78
N THR A 109 6.61 -6.30 14.08
CA THR A 109 6.31 -4.96 14.60
C THR A 109 7.60 -4.26 14.98
N HIS A 110 7.81 -3.04 14.48
CA HIS A 110 9.04 -2.28 14.60
C HIS A 110 8.86 -1.12 15.59
N VAL A 111 9.71 -1.06 16.61
CA VAL A 111 9.68 -0.02 17.64
C VAL A 111 11.08 0.53 17.89
N VAL A 112 11.16 1.79 18.28
CA VAL A 112 12.37 2.42 18.79
C VAL A 112 12.61 1.93 20.22
N CYS A 113 13.86 1.64 20.57
CA CYS A 113 14.24 1.28 21.93
C CYS A 113 15.37 2.17 22.45
N GLY A 114 15.31 2.49 23.74
CA GLY A 114 16.38 3.17 24.43
C GLY A 114 17.61 2.27 24.66
N PRO A 115 18.76 2.84 25.03
CA PRO A 115 20.00 2.08 25.30
C PRO A 115 19.85 1.06 26.44
N ARG A 116 18.89 1.27 27.35
CA ARG A 116 18.66 0.45 28.55
C ARG A 116 17.56 -0.60 28.37
N ASP A 117 16.89 -0.63 27.21
CA ASP A 117 15.81 -1.58 26.97
C ASP A 117 16.39 -2.96 26.63
N GLY A 118 16.14 -3.94 27.49
CA GLY A 118 16.58 -5.32 27.29
C GLY A 118 16.09 -5.91 25.95
N LYS A 119 16.93 -6.75 25.33
CA LYS A 119 16.69 -7.31 23.98
C LYS A 119 15.46 -8.22 23.84
N ARG A 120 14.76 -8.57 24.92
CA ARG A 120 13.83 -9.71 24.93
C ARG A 120 12.37 -9.28 25.05
N LEU A 121 11.70 -9.15 23.90
CA LEU A 121 10.27 -9.45 23.76
C LEU A 121 10.09 -10.41 22.59
N ALA A 122 8.91 -11.04 22.51
CA ALA A 122 8.58 -12.17 21.65
C ALA A 122 9.08 -12.10 20.20
N ALA A 123 9.14 -13.26 19.53
CA ALA A 123 9.69 -13.52 18.19
C ALA A 123 9.19 -12.62 17.03
N ARG A 124 8.30 -11.65 17.28
CA ARG A 124 7.65 -10.78 16.29
C ARG A 124 7.87 -9.28 16.50
N ILE A 125 8.60 -8.86 17.54
CA ILE A 125 8.90 -7.43 17.78
C ILE A 125 10.39 -7.17 17.48
N VAL A 126 10.66 -6.18 16.63
CA VAL A 126 12.00 -5.72 16.27
C VAL A 126 12.24 -4.36 16.91
N ARG A 127 13.36 -4.26 17.62
CA ARG A 127 13.78 -3.04 18.29
C ARG A 127 14.88 -2.35 17.51
N HIS A 128 14.76 -1.03 17.36
CA HIS A 128 15.71 -0.19 16.63
C HIS A 128 16.31 0.85 17.56
N GLN A 129 17.64 0.91 17.60
CA GLN A 129 18.37 1.99 18.26
C GLN A 129 18.60 3.11 17.26
N ILE A 130 17.61 3.99 17.18
CA ILE A 130 17.57 5.07 16.20
C ILE A 130 17.02 6.33 16.85
N ASP A 131 17.45 7.49 16.38
CA ASP A 131 16.78 8.75 16.69
C ASP A 131 15.36 8.75 16.05
N PRO A 132 14.29 8.79 16.84
CA PRO A 132 12.93 8.82 16.29
C PRO A 132 12.61 10.10 15.50
N GLY A 133 13.44 11.15 15.63
CA GLY A 133 13.10 12.52 15.21
C GLY A 133 11.95 13.08 16.04
N ASP A 134 11.23 14.06 15.49
CA ASP A 134 10.03 14.61 16.12
C ASP A 134 8.93 13.53 16.15
N VAL A 135 8.77 12.89 17.31
CA VAL A 135 7.76 11.86 17.53
C VAL A 135 6.37 12.47 17.33
N GLU A 136 5.57 11.83 16.49
CA GLU A 136 4.20 12.25 16.20
C GLU A 136 3.21 11.21 16.75
N VAL A 137 1.98 11.64 17.06
CA VAL A 137 0.88 10.75 17.44
C VAL A 137 -0.12 10.67 16.30
N VAL A 138 -0.28 9.49 15.72
CA VAL A 138 -1.19 9.24 14.60
C VAL A 138 -2.20 8.18 15.01
N SER A 139 -3.49 8.52 14.98
CA SER A 139 -4.57 7.61 15.45
C SER A 139 -4.32 7.03 16.86
N GLY A 140 -3.81 7.85 17.78
CA GLY A 140 -3.50 7.43 19.15
C GLY A 140 -2.22 6.61 19.32
N VAL A 141 -1.43 6.39 18.26
CA VAL A 141 -0.18 5.63 18.30
C VAL A 141 1.01 6.57 18.09
N ARG A 142 2.00 6.50 18.98
CA ARG A 142 3.27 7.25 18.83
C ARG A 142 4.12 6.62 17.73
N VAL A 143 4.55 7.43 16.77
CA VAL A 143 5.33 7.01 15.60
C VAL A 143 6.50 7.96 15.37
N THR A 144 7.56 7.45 14.75
CA THR A 144 8.65 8.29 14.22
C THR A 144 8.13 9.32 13.23
N SER A 145 8.83 10.45 13.05
CA SER A 145 8.42 11.52 12.13
C SER A 145 8.15 11.00 10.71
N LEU A 146 7.38 11.74 9.90
CA LEU A 146 7.11 11.35 8.51
C LEU A 146 8.40 11.13 7.71
N ALA A 147 9.36 12.05 7.82
CA ALA A 147 10.65 11.97 7.12
C ALA A 147 11.45 10.72 7.54
N ARG A 148 11.49 10.44 8.85
CA ARG A 148 12.17 9.28 9.41
C ARG A 148 11.54 7.97 8.93
N THR A 149 10.21 7.90 9.00
CA THR A 149 9.43 6.75 8.56
C THR A 149 9.67 6.47 7.07
N ALA A 150 9.56 7.50 6.24
CA ALA A 150 9.77 7.39 4.80
C ALA A 150 11.19 6.93 4.47
N PHE A 151 12.21 7.53 5.10
CA PHE A 151 13.61 7.14 4.90
C PHE A 151 13.88 5.68 5.31
N ASP A 152 13.48 5.28 6.51
CA ASP A 152 13.71 3.92 7.01
C ASP A 152 13.00 2.85 6.18
N CYS A 153 11.83 3.17 5.61
CA CYS A 153 11.12 2.26 4.70
C CYS A 153 11.76 2.14 3.32
N MET A 154 12.38 3.21 2.80
CA MET A 154 12.93 3.22 1.43
C MET A 154 14.40 2.80 1.34
N ARG A 155 15.21 3.09 2.37
CA ARG A 155 16.69 3.04 2.26
C ARG A 155 17.28 1.67 1.90
N ASP A 156 16.60 0.60 2.27
CA ASP A 156 17.03 -0.79 2.05
C ASP A 156 16.04 -1.58 1.18
N ALA A 157 14.93 -0.96 0.76
CA ALA A 157 13.90 -1.60 -0.07
C ALA A 157 14.36 -1.75 -1.55
N SER A 158 13.68 -2.65 -2.27
CA SER A 158 13.71 -2.68 -3.73
C SER A 158 13.10 -1.40 -4.31
N PHE A 159 13.40 -1.06 -5.55
CA PHE A 159 12.81 0.12 -6.17
C PHE A 159 11.27 0.08 -6.22
N PRO A 160 10.60 -1.05 -6.54
CA PRO A 160 9.14 -1.13 -6.47
C PRO A 160 8.55 -0.85 -5.09
N ASP A 161 9.10 -1.47 -4.04
CA ASP A 161 8.64 -1.24 -2.66
C ASP A 161 8.90 0.21 -2.23
N ALA A 162 10.06 0.76 -2.59
CA ALA A 162 10.42 2.13 -2.24
C ALA A 162 9.55 3.16 -2.99
N LEU A 163 9.17 2.90 -4.24
CA LEU A 163 8.30 3.78 -5.02
C LEU A 163 6.89 3.80 -4.43
N ALA A 164 6.36 2.65 -3.99
CA ALA A 164 5.07 2.59 -3.29
C ALA A 164 5.03 3.43 -2.01
N VAL A 165 6.14 3.44 -1.26
CA VAL A 165 6.31 4.31 -0.08
C VAL A 165 6.34 5.77 -0.51
N ALA A 166 7.15 6.13 -1.50
CA ALA A 166 7.31 7.51 -1.96
C ALA A 166 5.99 8.11 -2.49
N ASP A 167 5.28 7.39 -3.37
CA ASP A 167 3.97 7.79 -3.91
C ASP A 167 2.96 8.01 -2.78
N SER A 168 2.88 7.05 -1.84
CA SER A 168 1.97 7.15 -0.69
C SER A 168 2.31 8.36 0.19
N VAL A 169 3.59 8.64 0.42
CA VAL A 169 4.02 9.82 1.20
C VAL A 169 3.60 11.10 0.50
N LEU A 170 3.82 11.23 -0.82
CA LEU A 170 3.39 12.42 -1.56
C LEU A 170 1.87 12.58 -1.51
N ARG A 171 1.11 11.50 -1.74
CA ARG A 171 -0.35 11.49 -1.72
C ARG A 171 -0.92 11.90 -0.36
N LEU A 172 -0.36 11.37 0.74
CA LEU A 172 -0.86 11.62 2.09
C LEU A 172 -0.44 12.98 2.66
N SER A 173 0.73 13.49 2.26
CA SER A 173 1.27 14.75 2.77
C SER A 173 0.95 15.97 1.91
N GLY A 174 0.55 15.77 0.65
CA GLY A 174 0.42 16.85 -0.33
C GLY A 174 1.75 17.48 -0.75
N MET A 175 2.88 16.92 -0.33
CA MET A 175 4.20 17.43 -0.72
C MET A 175 4.43 17.26 -2.21
N SER A 176 5.14 18.21 -2.82
CA SER A 176 5.71 17.99 -4.13
C SER A 176 6.89 17.03 -4.06
N ARG A 177 7.17 16.33 -5.16
CA ARG A 177 8.35 15.47 -5.32
C ARG A 177 9.65 16.16 -4.89
N GLY A 178 9.83 17.42 -5.32
CA GLY A 178 11.00 18.23 -4.97
C GLY A 178 11.07 18.57 -3.48
N ALA A 179 9.93 18.81 -2.83
CA ALA A 179 9.86 19.05 -1.39
C ALA A 179 10.26 17.81 -0.60
N LEU A 180 9.70 16.64 -0.91
CA LEU A 180 10.06 15.37 -0.27
C LEU A 180 11.55 15.07 -0.43
N ARG A 181 12.08 15.18 -1.66
CA ARG A 181 13.50 14.96 -1.93
C ARG A 181 14.40 15.91 -1.11
N ARG A 182 14.04 17.20 -1.04
CA ARG A 182 14.81 18.18 -0.24
C ARG A 182 14.75 17.89 1.25
N LEU A 183 13.60 17.49 1.78
CA LEU A 183 13.41 17.11 3.17
C LEU A 183 14.33 15.93 3.52
N LEU A 184 14.22 14.82 2.79
CA LEU A 184 15.02 13.62 3.06
C LEU A 184 16.52 13.86 2.92
N ARG A 185 16.94 14.64 1.91
CA ARG A 185 18.35 14.99 1.72
C ARG A 185 18.91 15.79 2.90
N ARG A 186 18.15 16.77 3.41
CA ARG A 186 18.59 17.58 4.56
C ARG A 186 18.65 16.75 5.84
N SER A 187 17.65 15.91 6.08
CA SER A 187 17.54 15.13 7.32
C SER A 187 18.49 13.93 7.39
N PHE A 188 18.89 13.35 6.26
CA PHE A 188 19.62 12.06 6.23
C PHE A 188 20.86 12.08 5.33
N SER A 189 21.45 13.25 5.10
CA SER A 189 22.73 13.35 4.39
C SER A 189 23.80 12.48 5.07
N GLY A 190 24.58 11.74 4.28
CA GLY A 190 25.61 10.81 4.79
C GLY A 190 25.08 9.48 5.33
N HIS A 191 23.76 9.30 5.50
CA HIS A 191 23.22 8.00 5.89
C HIS A 191 23.28 6.99 4.74
N ARG A 192 23.60 5.74 5.07
CA ARG A 192 23.53 4.63 4.11
C ARG A 192 22.13 4.53 3.49
N GLY A 193 22.07 4.42 2.16
CA GLY A 193 20.82 4.30 1.40
C GLY A 193 20.23 5.64 0.95
N ILE A 194 20.76 6.79 1.40
CA ILE A 194 20.21 8.11 1.00
C ILE A 194 20.22 8.34 -0.50
N ALA A 195 21.29 7.94 -1.21
CA ALA A 195 21.36 8.10 -2.67
C ALA A 195 20.25 7.34 -3.39
N ARG A 196 19.94 6.10 -2.96
CA ARG A 196 18.82 5.29 -3.47
C ARG A 196 17.48 5.95 -3.16
N THR A 197 17.28 6.39 -1.92
CA THR A 197 16.03 7.04 -1.50
C THR A 197 15.74 8.29 -2.33
N LEU A 198 16.75 9.14 -2.53
CA LEU A 198 16.61 10.35 -3.33
C LEU A 198 16.33 10.01 -4.81
N ALA A 199 17.05 9.05 -5.40
CA ALA A 199 16.77 8.60 -6.76
C ALA A 199 15.35 8.04 -6.92
N THR A 200 14.84 7.32 -5.92
CA THR A 200 13.44 6.83 -5.92
C THR A 200 12.44 7.98 -5.89
N CYS A 201 12.71 9.02 -5.09
CA CYS A 201 11.86 10.21 -5.08
C CYS A 201 11.72 10.82 -6.47
N ASP A 202 12.73 10.75 -7.35
CA ASP A 202 12.67 11.33 -8.69
C ASP A 202 11.59 10.67 -9.59
N TRP A 203 11.16 9.45 -9.25
CA TRP A 203 10.11 8.68 -9.93
C TRP A 203 8.72 8.79 -9.27
N ALA A 204 8.65 9.39 -8.08
CA ALA A 204 7.42 9.40 -7.29
C ALA A 204 6.32 10.25 -7.93
N ASP A 205 5.09 9.75 -7.87
CA ASP A 205 3.87 10.36 -8.40
C ASP A 205 2.71 10.17 -7.39
N PRO A 206 2.12 11.26 -6.85
CA PRO A 206 1.05 11.17 -5.85
C PRO A 206 -0.27 10.61 -6.39
N ARG A 207 -0.43 10.46 -7.71
CA ARG A 207 -1.68 9.98 -8.31
C ARG A 207 -1.90 8.50 -8.11
N ALA A 208 -0.85 7.68 -7.94
CA ALA A 208 -1.02 6.26 -7.66
C ALA A 208 -1.84 6.05 -6.38
N GLU A 209 -2.93 5.30 -6.47
CA GLU A 209 -3.92 5.27 -5.39
C GLU A 209 -3.54 4.29 -4.29
N ASN A 210 -2.87 3.21 -4.67
CA ASN A 210 -2.44 2.17 -3.77
C ASN A 210 -1.04 1.64 -4.14
N GLY A 211 -0.40 0.96 -3.20
CA GLY A 211 0.94 0.43 -3.39
C GLY A 211 1.06 -0.60 -4.53
N GLY A 212 -0.03 -1.30 -4.89
CA GLY A 212 -0.02 -2.24 -6.01
C GLY A 212 0.22 -1.54 -7.34
N GLU A 213 -0.45 -0.40 -7.56
CA GLU A 213 -0.24 0.43 -8.75
C GLU A 213 1.19 0.97 -8.81
N SER A 214 1.72 1.48 -7.68
CA SER A 214 3.10 1.97 -7.61
C SER A 214 4.12 0.86 -7.89
N VAL A 215 3.90 -0.35 -7.36
CA VAL A 215 4.77 -1.51 -7.61
C VAL A 215 4.69 -1.92 -9.08
N ALA A 216 3.49 -2.02 -9.66
CA ALA A 216 3.32 -2.37 -11.07
C ALA A 216 4.04 -1.35 -11.98
N ARG A 217 3.85 -0.05 -11.71
CA ARG A 217 4.53 1.04 -12.42
C ARG A 217 6.05 0.95 -12.29
N ALA A 218 6.56 0.64 -11.10
CA ALA A 218 7.99 0.49 -10.89
C ALA A 218 8.57 -0.68 -11.70
N ILE A 219 7.88 -1.83 -11.75
CA ILE A 219 8.30 -2.99 -12.54
C ILE A 219 8.31 -2.64 -14.04
N MET A 220 7.30 -1.91 -14.52
CA MET A 220 7.26 -1.42 -15.90
C MET A 220 8.47 -0.53 -16.21
N ILE A 221 8.82 0.40 -15.32
CA ILE A 221 10.00 1.26 -15.44
C ILE A 221 11.28 0.40 -15.47
N GLU A 222 11.44 -0.55 -14.55
CA GLU A 222 12.63 -1.42 -14.48
C GLU A 222 12.82 -2.27 -15.73
N ARG A 223 11.73 -2.59 -16.43
CA ARG A 223 11.74 -3.42 -17.64
C ARG A 223 11.78 -2.63 -18.93
N GLY A 224 11.83 -1.29 -18.87
CA GLY A 224 11.90 -0.44 -20.06
C GLY A 224 10.57 -0.32 -20.82
N VAL A 225 9.43 -0.63 -20.18
CA VAL A 225 8.12 -0.36 -20.79
C VAL A 225 7.87 1.15 -20.81
N ALA A 226 7.20 1.63 -21.86
CA ALA A 226 6.79 3.02 -21.96
C ALA A 226 6.02 3.46 -20.71
N LEU A 227 6.33 4.65 -20.20
CA LEU A 227 5.67 5.17 -19.01
C LEU A 227 4.18 5.36 -19.27
N PRO A 228 3.30 4.75 -18.48
CA PRO A 228 1.88 5.06 -18.55
C PRO A 228 1.62 6.47 -18.00
N ALA A 229 0.63 7.14 -18.59
CA ALA A 229 -0.15 8.11 -17.84
C ALA A 229 -0.97 7.35 -16.78
N ILE A 230 -1.04 7.86 -15.55
CA ILE A 230 -1.75 7.17 -14.47
C ILE A 230 -2.99 7.93 -14.00
N GLN A 231 -4.01 7.19 -13.60
CA GLN A 231 -5.28 7.71 -13.08
C GLN A 231 -5.93 8.74 -14.03
N VAL A 232 -5.95 8.41 -15.33
CA VAL A 232 -6.53 9.27 -16.38
C VAL A 232 -8.05 9.29 -16.22
N ARG A 233 -8.63 10.49 -16.28
CA ARG A 233 -10.09 10.67 -16.31
C ARG A 233 -10.59 10.57 -17.74
N LEU A 234 -11.57 9.72 -17.96
CA LEU A 234 -12.25 9.52 -19.23
C LEU A 234 -13.73 9.88 -19.03
N ALA A 235 -14.29 10.78 -19.83
CA ALA A 235 -15.70 11.10 -19.76
C ALA A 235 -16.57 9.85 -19.99
N ASP A 236 -17.72 9.77 -19.35
CA ASP A 236 -18.71 8.73 -19.65
C ASP A 236 -19.53 9.16 -20.86
N PRO A 237 -19.53 8.40 -21.97
CA PRO A 237 -20.24 8.81 -23.18
C PRO A 237 -21.76 8.77 -23.04
N LEU A 238 -22.29 8.17 -21.97
CA LEU A 238 -23.73 8.05 -21.71
C LEU A 238 -24.21 8.87 -20.51
N GLU A 239 -23.31 9.52 -19.77
CA GLU A 239 -23.64 10.28 -18.56
C GLU A 239 -22.93 11.64 -18.62
N GLU A 240 -23.70 12.73 -18.73
CA GLU A 240 -23.20 14.09 -19.03
C GLU A 240 -22.10 14.57 -18.07
N ASP A 241 -22.23 14.29 -16.77
CA ASP A 241 -21.23 14.60 -15.74
C ASP A 241 -20.45 13.36 -15.27
N GLY A 242 -20.66 12.21 -15.93
CA GLY A 242 -20.04 10.95 -15.59
C GLY A 242 -18.59 10.86 -16.07
N TRP A 243 -17.75 10.15 -15.33
CA TRP A 243 -16.38 9.84 -15.75
C TRP A 243 -15.87 8.53 -15.15
N PHE A 244 -14.99 7.87 -15.90
CA PHE A 244 -14.19 6.74 -15.47
C PHE A 244 -12.78 7.19 -15.13
N ARG A 245 -12.14 6.45 -14.22
CA ARG A 245 -10.72 6.62 -13.90
C ARG A 245 -9.95 5.38 -14.32
N ILE A 246 -9.00 5.53 -15.22
CA ILE A 246 -8.20 4.43 -15.75
C ILE A 246 -6.86 4.41 -15.03
N ASP A 247 -6.47 3.28 -14.45
CA ASP A 247 -5.26 3.18 -13.64
C ASP A 247 -4.00 3.52 -14.44
N PHE A 248 -3.89 2.98 -15.65
CA PHE A 248 -2.76 3.16 -16.55
C PHE A 248 -3.22 3.43 -17.98
N THR A 249 -2.56 4.32 -18.70
CA THR A 249 -2.88 4.60 -20.10
C THR A 249 -1.60 4.73 -20.92
N TRP A 250 -1.54 4.00 -22.03
CA TRP A 250 -0.47 4.08 -23.02
C TRP A 250 -1.03 4.45 -24.40
N LEU A 251 -0.16 4.97 -25.25
CA LEU A 251 -0.35 4.92 -26.69
C LEU A 251 0.31 3.64 -27.21
N GLY A 252 -0.45 2.76 -27.84
CA GLY A 252 0.07 1.52 -28.41
C GLY A 252 0.94 1.76 -29.64
N GLU A 253 1.68 0.73 -30.06
CA GLU A 253 2.56 0.77 -31.24
C GLU A 253 1.82 1.10 -32.55
N ASP A 254 0.53 0.77 -32.62
CA ASP A 254 -0.38 1.07 -33.73
C ASP A 254 -1.05 2.45 -33.63
N GLY A 255 -0.67 3.26 -32.64
CA GLY A 255 -1.25 4.58 -32.37
C GLY A 255 -2.60 4.54 -31.67
N ARG A 256 -3.12 3.38 -31.26
CA ARG A 256 -4.37 3.28 -30.50
C ARG A 256 -4.13 3.28 -29.00
N PRO A 257 -4.96 3.99 -28.21
CA PRO A 257 -4.84 3.99 -26.76
C PRO A 257 -5.06 2.61 -26.12
N VAL A 258 -4.33 2.35 -25.04
CA VAL A 258 -4.47 1.15 -24.21
C VAL A 258 -4.81 1.58 -22.79
N ALA A 259 -5.97 1.15 -22.28
CA ALA A 259 -6.42 1.33 -20.91
C ALA A 259 -6.00 0.13 -20.06
N GLY A 260 -5.05 0.31 -19.14
CA GLY A 260 -4.65 -0.70 -18.16
C GLY A 260 -5.41 -0.57 -16.86
N GLU A 261 -5.94 -1.68 -16.37
CA GLU A 261 -6.64 -1.76 -15.07
C GLU A 261 -5.94 -2.80 -14.20
N LEU A 262 -5.47 -2.39 -13.01
CA LEU A 262 -4.84 -3.30 -12.07
C LEU A 262 -5.92 -3.96 -11.21
N ASP A 263 -6.22 -5.21 -11.52
CA ASP A 263 -7.18 -6.00 -10.76
C ASP A 263 -6.59 -6.41 -9.41
N GLY A 264 -7.05 -5.72 -8.37
CA GLY A 264 -6.92 -6.21 -7.00
C GLY A 264 -7.83 -7.42 -6.81
N LEU A 265 -7.26 -8.62 -6.61
CA LEU A 265 -7.98 -9.86 -6.25
C LEU A 265 -9.04 -9.68 -5.15
N ALA A 266 -8.91 -8.66 -4.30
CA ALA A 266 -9.85 -8.31 -3.24
C ALA A 266 -11.24 -7.86 -3.72
N LYS A 267 -11.40 -7.34 -4.95
CA LYS A 267 -12.68 -6.79 -5.43
C LYS A 267 -13.79 -7.84 -5.58
N TYR A 268 -13.43 -9.13 -5.72
CA TYR A 268 -14.39 -10.22 -6.01
C TYR A 268 -14.78 -11.07 -4.81
N VAL A 269 -14.11 -10.90 -3.67
CA VAL A 269 -14.23 -11.80 -2.50
C VAL A 269 -14.67 -11.09 -1.21
N ASP A 270 -14.70 -9.76 -1.22
CA ASP A 270 -14.94 -8.96 -0.02
C ASP A 270 -16.29 -8.22 -0.13
N PRO A 271 -17.32 -8.63 0.64
CA PRO A 271 -18.63 -7.99 0.64
C PRO A 271 -18.58 -6.49 0.94
N ALA A 272 -17.54 -6.00 1.64
CA ALA A 272 -17.35 -4.58 1.90
C ALA A 272 -17.04 -3.77 0.61
N PHE A 273 -16.48 -4.41 -0.43
CA PHE A 273 -16.23 -3.79 -1.73
C PHE A 273 -17.44 -3.85 -2.66
N MET A 274 -18.46 -4.64 -2.32
CA MET A 274 -19.70 -4.70 -3.09
C MET A 274 -20.63 -3.51 -2.80
N GLY A 275 -20.34 -2.69 -1.77
CA GLY A 275 -21.16 -1.50 -1.46
C GLY A 275 -22.63 -1.83 -1.14
N GLY A 276 -22.93 -3.07 -0.74
CA GLY A 276 -24.29 -3.58 -0.56
C GLY A 276 -24.98 -4.06 -1.85
N LEU A 277 -24.29 -4.04 -3.00
CA LEU A 277 -24.79 -4.56 -4.26
C LEU A 277 -24.64 -6.08 -4.35
N ASP A 278 -25.52 -6.71 -5.09
CA ASP A 278 -25.38 -8.11 -5.50
C ASP A 278 -24.13 -8.29 -6.38
N LEU A 279 -23.43 -9.41 -6.25
CA LEU A 279 -22.24 -9.75 -7.03
C LEU A 279 -22.52 -9.64 -8.54
N MET A 280 -23.71 -10.03 -8.98
CA MET A 280 -24.13 -9.92 -10.37
C MET A 280 -24.24 -8.46 -10.83
N ALA A 281 -24.67 -7.54 -9.96
CA ALA A 281 -24.74 -6.12 -10.28
C ALA A 281 -23.34 -5.50 -10.41
N VAL A 282 -22.39 -5.91 -9.56
CA VAL A 282 -20.98 -5.48 -9.65
C VAL A 282 -20.36 -5.94 -10.96
N ILE A 283 -20.51 -7.22 -11.31
CA ILE A 283 -19.98 -7.79 -12.57
C ILE A 283 -20.63 -7.09 -13.78
N SER A 284 -21.94 -6.87 -13.74
CA SER A 284 -22.66 -6.18 -14.81
C SER A 284 -22.22 -4.71 -14.96
N GLY A 285 -21.99 -4.02 -13.85
CA GLY A 285 -21.44 -2.66 -13.84
C GLY A 285 -20.05 -2.61 -14.48
N GLU A 286 -19.17 -3.54 -14.09
CA GLU A 286 -17.80 -3.61 -14.62
C GLU A 286 -17.78 -3.92 -16.13
N ARG A 287 -18.64 -4.84 -16.60
CA ARG A 287 -18.80 -5.12 -18.04
C ARG A 287 -19.31 -3.91 -18.82
N ARG A 288 -20.29 -3.17 -18.27
CA ARG A 288 -20.81 -1.95 -18.90
C ARG A 288 -19.74 -0.86 -18.99
N ARG A 289 -18.96 -0.69 -17.92
CA ARG A 289 -17.81 0.23 -17.88
C ARG A 289 -16.80 -0.14 -18.98
N GLU A 290 -16.42 -1.40 -19.08
CA GLU A 290 -15.47 -1.87 -20.10
C GLU A 290 -15.97 -1.65 -21.53
N ALA A 291 -17.25 -1.91 -21.78
CA ALA A 291 -17.87 -1.62 -23.08
C ALA A 291 -17.85 -0.12 -23.41
N ARG A 292 -18.11 0.76 -22.43
CA ARG A 292 -18.05 2.22 -22.60
C ARG A 292 -16.62 2.72 -22.83
N ILE A 293 -15.62 2.15 -22.15
CA ILE A 293 -14.20 2.45 -22.41
C ILE A 293 -13.81 2.02 -23.84
N THR A 294 -14.25 0.84 -24.26
CA THR A 294 -13.94 0.31 -25.60
C THR A 294 -14.57 1.15 -26.72
N ALA A 295 -15.68 1.87 -26.46
CA ALA A 295 -16.28 2.80 -27.40
C ALA A 295 -15.34 3.97 -27.81
N TYR A 296 -14.29 4.22 -27.03
CA TYR A 296 -13.21 5.15 -27.35
C TYR A 296 -12.10 4.52 -28.21
N ASP A 297 -12.33 3.37 -28.86
CA ASP A 297 -11.31 2.59 -29.58
C ASP A 297 -10.08 2.26 -28.70
N MET A 298 -10.30 2.22 -27.37
CA MET A 298 -9.29 1.83 -26.39
C MET A 298 -9.28 0.32 -26.24
N ARG A 299 -8.09 -0.29 -26.30
CA ARG A 299 -7.92 -1.67 -25.83
C ARG A 299 -7.91 -1.68 -24.31
N VAL A 300 -8.72 -2.52 -23.69
CA VAL A 300 -8.74 -2.68 -22.23
C VAL A 300 -7.85 -3.86 -21.84
N ALA A 301 -6.80 -3.57 -21.08
CA ALA A 301 -5.80 -4.51 -20.61
C ALA A 301 -5.92 -4.69 -19.09
N ARG A 302 -6.63 -5.74 -18.66
CA ARG A 302 -6.67 -6.14 -17.25
C ARG A 302 -5.46 -6.99 -16.90
N PHE A 303 -4.91 -6.76 -15.71
CA PHE A 303 -3.81 -7.56 -15.17
C PHE A 303 -3.79 -7.50 -13.65
N SER A 304 -3.23 -8.53 -13.05
CA SER A 304 -2.97 -8.61 -11.62
C SER A 304 -1.50 -8.28 -11.30
N LEU A 305 -1.23 -7.95 -10.05
CA LEU A 305 0.16 -7.73 -9.61
C LEU A 305 1.03 -8.98 -9.80
N GLY A 306 0.46 -10.18 -9.61
CA GLY A 306 1.17 -11.44 -9.81
C GLY A 306 1.57 -11.68 -11.27
N GLU A 307 0.76 -11.24 -12.23
CA GLU A 307 1.12 -11.29 -13.66
C GLU A 307 2.22 -10.30 -14.00
N VAL A 308 2.23 -9.12 -13.36
CA VAL A 308 3.30 -8.13 -13.55
C VAL A 308 4.62 -8.62 -12.94
N GLU A 309 4.58 -9.23 -11.75
CA GLU A 309 5.75 -9.80 -11.10
C GLU A 309 6.34 -10.97 -11.90
N ASN A 310 5.51 -11.83 -12.47
CA ASN A 310 5.96 -12.94 -13.32
C ASN A 310 6.46 -12.43 -14.68
N GLU A 311 7.75 -12.61 -14.95
CA GLU A 311 8.38 -12.06 -16.16
C GLU A 311 7.77 -12.60 -17.47
N ALA A 312 7.46 -13.89 -17.55
CA ALA A 312 6.90 -14.49 -18.76
C ALA A 312 5.47 -13.99 -19.03
N SER A 313 4.63 -13.95 -18.00
CA SER A 313 3.26 -13.42 -18.09
C SER A 313 3.26 -11.95 -18.45
N PHE A 314 4.09 -11.14 -17.79
CA PHE A 314 4.22 -9.72 -18.07
C PHE A 314 4.57 -9.44 -19.53
N TRP A 315 5.60 -10.08 -20.06
CA TRP A 315 6.02 -9.82 -21.44
C TRP A 315 5.02 -10.32 -22.48
N ARG A 316 4.31 -11.42 -22.18
CA ARG A 316 3.17 -11.86 -23.01
C ARG A 316 2.07 -10.81 -23.01
N TRP A 317 1.75 -10.23 -21.84
CA TRP A 317 0.74 -9.19 -21.68
C TRP A 317 1.13 -7.89 -22.43
N VAL A 318 2.36 -7.39 -22.25
CA VAL A 318 2.87 -6.19 -22.93
C VAL A 318 2.75 -6.33 -24.46
N ARG A 319 3.20 -7.47 -25.02
CA ARG A 319 3.13 -7.73 -26.47
C ARG A 319 1.71 -7.91 -26.98
N LEU A 320 0.85 -8.59 -26.22
CA LEU A 320 -0.54 -8.82 -26.62
C LEU A 320 -1.30 -7.51 -26.83
N TYR A 321 -1.06 -6.52 -25.97
CA TYR A 321 -1.72 -5.22 -26.05
C TYR A 321 -0.96 -4.17 -26.85
N GLY A 322 0.17 -4.54 -27.48
CA GLY A 322 0.98 -3.63 -28.29
C GLY A 322 1.51 -2.44 -27.51
N ILE A 323 1.86 -2.62 -26.23
CA ILE A 323 2.40 -1.54 -25.39
C ILE A 323 3.88 -1.35 -25.75
N PRO A 324 4.33 -0.14 -26.11
CA PRO A 324 5.72 0.09 -26.50
C PRO A 324 6.70 -0.19 -25.36
N PHE A 325 7.86 -0.74 -25.69
CA PHE A 325 8.95 -0.99 -24.75
C PHE A 325 10.32 -0.84 -25.43
N GLY A 326 11.33 -0.52 -24.63
CA GLY A 326 12.73 -0.42 -25.03
C GLY A 326 13.64 -1.27 -24.13
N PRO A 327 14.97 -1.11 -24.24
CA PRO A 327 15.89 -1.77 -23.34
C PRO A 327 15.65 -1.30 -21.88
N PRO A 328 15.86 -2.17 -20.88
CA PRO A 328 15.83 -1.77 -19.49
C PRO A 328 16.75 -0.58 -19.22
N PRO A 329 16.33 0.40 -18.40
CA PRO A 329 17.16 1.55 -18.08
C PRO A 329 18.39 1.14 -17.27
N GLU A 330 19.47 1.90 -17.40
CA GLU A 330 20.62 1.78 -16.50
C GLU A 330 20.16 1.97 -15.05
N ARG A 331 20.74 1.21 -14.11
CA ARG A 331 20.39 1.29 -12.68
C ARG A 331 21.55 1.83 -11.88
N ARG A 332 21.30 2.88 -11.10
CA ARG A 332 22.25 3.42 -10.13
C ARG A 332 21.72 3.20 -8.72
N HIS A 333 22.54 2.57 -7.87
CA HIS A 333 22.16 2.17 -6.51
C HIS A 333 20.89 1.29 -6.42
N GLY A 334 20.58 0.55 -7.49
CA GLY A 334 19.38 -0.29 -7.60
C GLY A 334 18.12 0.46 -8.04
N VAL A 335 18.23 1.70 -8.49
CA VAL A 335 17.12 2.53 -9.00
C VAL A 335 17.36 2.84 -10.47
N PRO A 336 16.35 2.69 -11.36
CA PRO A 336 16.42 3.17 -12.73
C PRO A 336 16.88 4.63 -12.82
N VAL A 337 17.92 4.89 -13.61
CA VAL A 337 18.38 6.23 -13.93
C VAL A 337 17.39 6.83 -14.91
N ARG A 338 16.80 7.97 -14.55
CA ARG A 338 15.98 8.74 -15.47
C ARG A 338 16.92 9.40 -16.48
N ALA A 339 16.77 9.08 -17.76
CA ALA A 339 17.58 9.70 -18.80
C ALA A 339 17.45 11.23 -18.72
N LEU A 340 18.57 11.90 -18.47
CA LEU A 340 18.66 13.35 -18.51
C LEU A 340 18.84 13.74 -19.97
N ALA A 341 17.78 14.28 -20.59
CA ALA A 341 17.80 15.03 -21.85
C ALA A 341 18.76 14.47 -22.93
N GLY A 342 18.30 13.49 -23.73
CA GLY A 342 19.07 13.03 -24.90
C GLY A 342 18.70 11.65 -25.46
N GLY A 343 17.90 10.88 -24.72
CA GLY A 343 17.35 9.61 -25.17
C GLY A 343 16.24 9.24 -24.21
N TRP A 344 15.00 9.51 -24.64
CA TRP A 344 13.77 9.52 -23.83
C TRP A 344 13.56 10.79 -22.99
N SER A 345 12.84 11.76 -23.56
CA SER A 345 12.42 13.02 -22.93
C SER A 345 10.90 13.02 -22.71
N PRO A 346 10.39 12.67 -21.52
CA PRO A 346 9.00 12.94 -21.17
C PRO A 346 8.88 14.42 -20.77
N SER A 347 8.69 15.30 -21.76
CA SER A 347 8.31 16.70 -21.50
C SER A 347 6.83 16.75 -21.15
N CYS A 348 6.50 17.34 -19.99
CA CYS A 348 5.13 17.41 -19.48
C CYS A 348 4.35 18.49 -20.23
N GLY A 349 3.44 18.10 -21.13
CA GLY A 349 2.42 18.97 -21.71
C GLY A 349 1.03 18.34 -21.53
N ALA A 350 0.01 19.15 -21.22
CA ALA A 350 -1.38 18.73 -21.34
C ALA A 350 -1.66 18.48 -22.83
N GLY A 351 -2.22 17.31 -23.17
CA GLY A 351 -2.62 16.98 -24.53
C GLY A 351 -4.11 16.75 -24.60
N GLU A 352 -4.73 17.19 -25.70
CA GLU A 352 -6.09 16.81 -26.09
C GLU A 352 -5.99 15.71 -27.18
N MET A 353 -6.54 14.51 -26.98
CA MET A 353 -6.91 13.64 -28.12
C MET A 353 -8.39 13.83 -28.35
N SER A 354 -8.73 14.05 -29.60
CA SER A 354 -10.12 13.96 -30.02
C SER A 354 -10.39 12.53 -30.48
N LEU A 355 -11.24 11.81 -29.76
CA LEU A 355 -11.77 10.50 -30.18
C LEU A 355 -13.24 10.66 -30.53
N GLY A 356 -13.59 10.51 -31.81
CA GLY A 356 -14.99 10.48 -32.25
C GLY A 356 -15.83 11.71 -31.87
N GLY A 357 -15.23 12.90 -31.79
CA GLY A 357 -15.89 14.14 -31.37
C GLY A 357 -15.77 14.46 -29.87
N TRP A 358 -15.14 13.59 -29.08
CA TRP A 358 -14.92 13.77 -27.65
C TRP A 358 -13.50 14.23 -27.35
N ARG A 359 -13.36 15.25 -26.51
CA ARG A 359 -12.07 15.77 -26.04
C ARG A 359 -11.61 14.96 -24.83
N LEU A 360 -10.55 14.19 -25.00
CA LEU A 360 -9.84 13.57 -23.89
C LEU A 360 -8.81 14.55 -23.34
N GLU A 361 -9.04 15.06 -22.13
CA GLU A 361 -7.96 15.66 -21.35
C GLU A 361 -7.16 14.53 -20.70
N TYR A 362 -6.02 14.19 -21.29
CA TYR A 362 -5.04 13.33 -20.63
C TYR A 362 -3.75 14.09 -20.43
N GLN A 363 -2.95 13.59 -19.48
CA GLN A 363 -1.54 13.93 -19.42
C GLN A 363 -0.75 12.91 -20.22
N VAL A 364 -0.53 13.26 -21.48
CA VAL A 364 0.32 12.62 -22.49
C VAL A 364 1.75 12.50 -22.03
N VAL A 365 2.26 11.32 -21.71
CA VAL A 365 3.69 11.06 -21.90
C VAL A 365 3.87 10.66 -23.37
N ALA A 366 4.03 11.63 -24.29
CA ALA A 366 4.20 11.36 -25.72
C ALA A 366 5.59 11.77 -26.22
N ALA A 367 6.22 10.79 -26.88
CA ALA A 367 7.41 10.74 -27.76
C ALA A 367 8.67 11.53 -27.36
#